data_AF-A0AAV0ZXP8-F1
#
_entry.id   AF-A0AAV0ZXP8-F1
#
_cell.length_a   1.000
_cell.length_b   1.000
_cell.length_c   1.000
_cell.angle_alpha   90.00
_cell.angle_beta   90.00
_cell.angle_gamma   90.00
#
_symmetry.space_group_name_H-M   'P 1'
#
loop_
_entity.id
_entity.type
_entity.pdbx_description
1 polymer ?
#
loop_
_entity_poly.entity_id
_entity_poly.type
_entity_poly.pdbx_seq_one_letter_code
_entity_poly.pdbx_strand_id
1 'polypeptide(L)'
;MECQVALDSGVPAIAEHEGKIVYNDTEKIILFGSGNGLSIPLIKYQRSNKNTCMHQKSQVQKGKCVKKGQILADGAATVGGELALGKNVLVAYMPWEGYNSEDDVLISERMVYEDIYTSFHIRKYEIQTHVTSHGPERITNKIPHLEVHLLRNLDKNGIVILGSWVETDDILVGKLTPQMAKESSYAPEDRLLRAILGIQVSTLKETCLKLPIGGRGRVIDVRWLHKKSDSSYNPKTIHIYISQKREIKVGDKVAGRNGNKGIVSKILSRQDMYYLQDGRPVDMVFNPLGVPSRMNVGQILECSLGLAGSMLNRHYRITPFDERYEQEDSRKLVFSELYEASKETSNPWIFEPDGGILKPVDAPESFRLLVRELRSLALELNHFLVFEKDFQIQRKEV
;
A
#
# COMPACT_ATOMS: atom_id res chain seq x y z
N MET A 1 2.21 1.14 -23.58
CA MET A 1 0.78 0.81 -23.34
C MET A 1 0.20 1.53 -22.12
N GLU A 2 1.06 2.06 -21.26
CA GLU A 2 0.75 2.66 -19.96
C GLU A 2 -0.24 3.82 -20.06
N CYS A 3 -0.07 4.72 -21.03
CA CYS A 3 -1.04 5.80 -21.28
C CYS A 3 -2.44 5.26 -21.61
N GLN A 4 -2.50 4.27 -22.51
CA GLN A 4 -3.76 3.72 -23.00
C GLN A 4 -4.51 3.02 -21.86
N VAL A 5 -3.80 2.19 -21.08
CA VAL A 5 -4.38 1.49 -19.92
C VAL A 5 -4.88 2.48 -18.87
N ALA A 6 -4.11 3.55 -18.58
CA ALA A 6 -4.54 4.56 -17.63
C ALA A 6 -5.82 5.28 -18.10
N LEU A 7 -5.90 5.68 -19.36
CA LEU A 7 -7.07 6.37 -19.93
C LEU A 7 -8.30 5.46 -19.98
N ASP A 8 -8.17 4.24 -20.52
CA ASP A 8 -9.27 3.30 -20.70
C ASP A 8 -9.81 2.77 -19.36
N SER A 9 -8.98 2.78 -18.31
CA SER A 9 -9.40 2.36 -16.97
C SER A 9 -10.40 3.33 -16.30
N GLY A 10 -10.52 4.56 -16.78
CA GLY A 10 -11.37 5.59 -16.17
C GLY A 10 -10.90 6.07 -14.78
N VAL A 11 -9.67 5.70 -14.38
CA VAL A 11 -9.06 6.11 -13.10
C VAL A 11 -8.66 7.60 -13.07
N PRO A 12 -7.98 8.17 -14.10
CA PRO A 12 -7.68 9.59 -14.13
C PRO A 12 -8.91 10.43 -14.48
N ALA A 13 -8.98 11.67 -13.98
CA ALA A 13 -10.03 12.60 -14.37
C ALA A 13 -9.64 13.31 -15.68
N ILE A 14 -10.53 13.26 -16.68
CA ILE A 14 -10.29 13.79 -18.03
C ILE A 14 -11.21 14.99 -18.29
N ALA A 15 -10.73 15.96 -19.06
CA ALA A 15 -11.53 17.09 -19.53
C ALA A 15 -12.49 16.68 -20.64
N GLU A 16 -13.80 16.72 -20.38
CA GLU A 16 -14.84 16.46 -21.39
C GLU A 16 -14.96 17.59 -22.43
N HIS A 17 -14.62 18.81 -22.02
CA HIS A 17 -14.72 20.02 -22.81
C HIS A 17 -13.41 20.83 -22.73
N GLU A 18 -13.15 21.60 -23.78
CA GLU A 18 -12.09 22.61 -23.74
C GLU A 18 -12.53 23.80 -22.88
N GLY A 19 -11.57 24.43 -22.22
CA GLY A 19 -11.86 25.56 -21.34
C GLY A 19 -10.67 26.01 -20.52
N LYS A 20 -10.88 27.05 -19.72
CA LYS A 20 -9.88 27.58 -18.78
C LYS A 20 -10.20 27.12 -17.37
N ILE A 21 -9.19 26.67 -16.63
CA ILE A 21 -9.36 26.29 -15.22
C ILE A 21 -9.52 27.55 -14.37
N VAL A 22 -10.69 27.70 -13.75
CA VAL A 22 -11.01 28.85 -12.88
C VAL A 22 -10.72 28.53 -11.43
N TYR A 23 -11.03 27.30 -11.00
CA TYR A 23 -10.87 26.86 -9.63
C TYR A 23 -10.31 25.43 -9.61
N ASN A 24 -9.34 25.21 -8.73
CA ASN A 24 -8.74 23.90 -8.51
C ASN A 24 -8.67 23.67 -6.99
N ASP A 25 -9.28 22.59 -6.54
CA ASP A 25 -9.32 22.15 -5.15
C ASP A 25 -9.15 20.63 -5.10
N THR A 26 -8.96 20.09 -3.89
CA THR A 26 -8.84 18.65 -3.62
C THR A 26 -10.13 17.88 -3.89
N GLU A 27 -11.28 18.54 -3.92
CA GLU A 27 -12.59 17.90 -4.11
C GLU A 27 -13.21 18.13 -5.48
N LYS A 28 -12.88 19.23 -6.15
CA LYS A 28 -13.44 19.54 -7.47
C LYS A 28 -12.55 20.46 -8.28
N ILE A 29 -12.64 20.32 -9.59
CA ILE A 29 -12.02 21.21 -10.58
C ILE A 29 -13.15 21.90 -11.34
N ILE A 30 -13.08 23.23 -11.46
CA ILE A 30 -14.06 24.01 -12.22
C ILE A 30 -13.40 24.52 -13.50
N LEU A 31 -13.95 24.08 -14.62
CA LEU A 31 -13.60 24.53 -15.96
C LEU A 31 -14.62 25.56 -16.44
N PHE A 32 -14.15 26.59 -17.12
CA PHE A 32 -15.00 27.55 -17.82
C PHE A 32 -14.77 27.42 -19.32
N GLY A 33 -15.79 26.94 -20.03
CA GLY A 33 -15.75 26.71 -21.48
C GLY A 33 -17.11 27.05 -22.09
N SER A 34 -17.10 27.72 -23.24
CA SER A 34 -18.33 28.04 -24.01
C SER A 34 -19.43 28.76 -23.21
N GLY A 35 -19.07 29.57 -22.22
CA GLY A 35 -20.00 30.38 -21.41
C GLY A 35 -20.55 29.71 -20.14
N ASN A 36 -20.32 28.40 -19.94
CA ASN A 36 -20.77 27.68 -18.74
C ASN A 36 -19.59 27.17 -17.89
N GLY A 37 -19.80 27.18 -16.56
CA GLY A 37 -18.89 26.57 -15.59
C GLY A 37 -19.22 25.09 -15.39
N LEU A 38 -18.31 24.20 -15.79
CA LEU A 38 -18.42 22.76 -15.58
C LEU A 38 -17.61 22.37 -14.34
N SER A 39 -18.27 21.73 -13.37
CA SER A 39 -17.64 21.25 -12.14
C SER A 39 -17.39 19.74 -12.24
N ILE A 40 -16.12 19.35 -12.22
CA ILE A 40 -15.69 17.95 -12.24
C ILE A 40 -15.32 17.55 -10.80
N PRO A 41 -16.08 16.66 -10.13
CA PRO A 41 -15.75 16.19 -8.79
C PRO A 41 -14.55 15.23 -8.83
N LEU A 42 -13.67 15.33 -7.85
CA LEU A 42 -12.52 14.44 -7.65
C LEU A 42 -12.80 13.42 -6.55
N ILE A 43 -12.27 12.22 -6.75
CA ILE A 43 -12.38 11.13 -5.77
C ILE A 43 -11.34 11.32 -4.65
N LYS A 44 -11.80 11.36 -3.39
CA LYS A 44 -10.94 11.54 -2.21
C LYS A 44 -11.10 10.39 -1.22
N TYR A 45 -9.98 9.74 -0.88
CA TYR A 45 -9.88 8.63 0.09
C TYR A 45 -11.00 7.58 -0.01
N GLN A 46 -11.35 7.19 -1.24
CA GLN A 46 -12.38 6.18 -1.45
C GLN A 46 -11.80 4.77 -1.25
N ARG A 47 -12.54 3.91 -0.54
CA ARG A 47 -12.15 2.51 -0.36
C ARG A 47 -12.42 1.70 -1.62
N SER A 48 -11.44 0.90 -2.06
CA SER A 48 -11.66 -0.14 -3.07
C SER A 48 -12.20 -1.44 -2.47
N ASN A 49 -12.61 -2.38 -3.31
CA ASN A 49 -13.04 -3.71 -2.85
C ASN A 49 -11.91 -4.49 -2.15
N LYS A 50 -10.65 -4.23 -2.51
CA LYS A 50 -9.44 -4.82 -1.91
C LYS A 50 -8.84 -3.93 -0.81
N ASN A 51 -9.64 -3.07 -0.19
CA ASN A 51 -9.20 -2.15 0.88
C ASN A 51 -8.09 -1.17 0.49
N THR A 52 -7.77 -0.98 -0.79
CA THR A 52 -6.80 0.04 -1.22
C THR A 52 -7.45 1.42 -1.27
N CYS A 53 -6.62 2.47 -1.19
CA CYS A 53 -7.06 3.85 -1.28
C CYS A 53 -7.14 4.32 -2.74
N MET A 54 -8.34 4.72 -3.17
CA MET A 54 -8.56 5.43 -4.42
C MET A 54 -8.59 6.94 -4.13
N HIS A 55 -7.62 7.66 -4.69
CA HIS A 55 -7.49 9.10 -4.52
C HIS A 55 -7.02 9.73 -5.82
N GLN A 56 -7.72 10.78 -6.25
CA GLN A 56 -7.34 11.60 -7.38
C GLN A 56 -6.63 12.86 -6.92
N LYS A 57 -5.46 13.12 -7.52
CA LYS A 57 -4.64 14.31 -7.28
C LYS A 57 -4.64 15.18 -8.53
N SER A 58 -5.14 16.40 -8.38
CA SER A 58 -5.13 17.40 -9.45
C SER A 58 -3.71 17.75 -9.86
N GLN A 59 -3.44 17.76 -11.17
CA GLN A 59 -2.14 18.11 -11.77
C GLN A 59 -2.15 19.50 -12.41
N VAL A 60 -3.31 20.14 -12.47
CA VAL A 60 -3.50 21.35 -13.27
C VAL A 60 -3.37 22.62 -12.44
N GLN A 61 -2.82 23.68 -13.04
CA GLN A 61 -2.72 24.99 -12.40
C GLN A 61 -3.89 25.90 -12.80
N LYS A 62 -4.29 26.78 -11.88
CA LYS A 62 -5.33 27.78 -12.13
C LYS A 62 -4.90 28.68 -13.30
N GLY A 63 -5.84 28.95 -14.21
CA GLY A 63 -5.62 29.83 -15.36
C GLY A 63 -5.07 29.15 -16.61
N LYS A 64 -4.71 27.86 -16.56
CA LYS A 64 -4.28 27.12 -17.77
C LYS A 64 -5.49 26.75 -18.63
N CYS A 65 -5.34 26.85 -19.95
CA CYS A 65 -6.31 26.35 -20.91
C CYS A 65 -6.09 24.86 -21.13
N VAL A 66 -7.16 24.08 -21.10
CA VAL A 66 -7.17 22.63 -21.32
C VAL A 66 -7.92 22.30 -22.58
N LYS A 67 -7.46 21.26 -23.28
CA LYS A 67 -8.14 20.69 -24.45
C LYS A 67 -9.05 19.55 -24.02
N LYS A 68 -10.07 19.28 -24.83
CA LYS A 68 -10.88 18.05 -24.69
C LYS A 68 -9.97 16.82 -24.72
N GLY A 69 -10.17 15.90 -23.78
CA GLY A 69 -9.37 14.68 -23.63
C GLY A 69 -8.09 14.85 -22.79
N GLN A 70 -7.77 16.07 -22.34
CA GLN A 70 -6.60 16.29 -21.48
C GLN A 70 -6.85 15.79 -20.06
N ILE A 71 -5.83 15.20 -19.45
CA ILE A 71 -5.88 14.72 -18.06
C ILE A 71 -5.78 15.91 -17.10
N LEU A 72 -6.72 15.97 -16.16
CA LEU A 72 -6.84 17.02 -15.15
C LEU A 72 -6.31 16.58 -13.79
N ALA A 73 -6.57 15.33 -13.42
CA ALA A 73 -6.11 14.73 -12.19
C ALA A 73 -5.65 13.28 -12.43
N ASP A 74 -4.51 12.95 -11.85
CA ASP A 74 -4.05 11.56 -11.78
C ASP A 74 -4.86 10.83 -10.72
N GLY A 75 -5.24 9.58 -10.95
CA GLY A 75 -5.88 8.72 -9.97
C GLY A 75 -4.90 7.82 -9.22
N ALA A 76 -5.45 6.74 -8.65
CA ALA A 76 -4.64 5.74 -7.96
C ALA A 76 -3.71 5.01 -8.93
N ALA A 77 -2.42 4.97 -8.59
CA ALA A 77 -1.38 4.32 -9.40
C ALA A 77 -1.25 4.88 -10.83
N THR A 78 -1.45 6.18 -11.01
CA THR A 78 -1.14 6.89 -12.27
C THR A 78 -0.27 8.11 -12.00
N VAL A 79 0.65 8.43 -12.92
CA VAL A 79 1.47 9.64 -12.86
C VAL A 79 1.55 10.24 -14.25
N GLY A 80 1.13 11.49 -14.41
CA GLY A 80 1.17 12.19 -15.70
C GLY A 80 0.34 11.49 -16.79
N GLY A 81 -0.72 10.77 -16.39
CA GLY A 81 -1.52 9.96 -17.31
C GLY A 81 -0.93 8.62 -17.74
N GLU A 82 0.17 8.18 -17.14
CA GLU A 82 0.72 6.85 -17.34
C GLU A 82 0.45 5.97 -16.12
N LEU A 83 0.28 4.67 -16.34
CA LEU A 83 0.18 3.68 -15.29
C LEU A 83 1.50 3.58 -14.49
N ALA A 84 1.42 3.73 -13.18
CA ALA A 84 2.55 3.75 -12.26
C ALA A 84 2.25 2.88 -11.03
N LEU A 85 2.48 1.57 -11.16
CA LEU A 85 2.17 0.57 -10.12
C LEU A 85 3.28 0.36 -9.09
N GLY A 86 4.45 0.96 -9.31
CA GLY A 86 5.62 0.83 -8.45
C GLY A 86 6.51 2.05 -8.52
N LYS A 87 7.73 1.90 -8.02
CA LYS A 87 8.78 2.92 -8.07
C LYS A 87 10.01 2.35 -8.76
N ASN A 88 10.75 3.25 -9.40
CA ASN A 88 12.05 2.95 -9.98
C ASN A 88 13.08 3.05 -8.86
N VAL A 89 13.87 2.01 -8.66
CA VAL A 89 14.84 1.91 -7.57
C VAL A 89 16.19 1.46 -8.12
N LEU A 90 17.26 1.83 -7.44
CA LEU A 90 18.60 1.37 -7.79
C LEU A 90 18.83 -0.03 -7.22
N VAL A 91 19.29 -0.93 -8.07
CA VAL A 91 19.44 -2.35 -7.76
C VAL A 91 20.85 -2.85 -8.06
N ALA A 92 21.22 -3.94 -7.42
CA ALA A 92 22.42 -4.69 -7.76
C ALA A 92 22.12 -6.18 -7.79
N TYR A 93 22.77 -6.90 -8.69
CA TYR A 93 22.72 -8.36 -8.74
C TYR A 93 24.07 -8.90 -8.29
N MET A 94 24.15 -9.29 -7.03
CA MET A 94 25.35 -9.87 -6.43
C MET A 94 24.95 -10.69 -5.20
N PRO A 95 25.67 -11.75 -4.84
CA PRO A 95 25.40 -12.46 -3.59
C PRO A 95 25.71 -11.57 -2.37
N TRP A 96 24.90 -11.68 -1.32
CA TRP A 96 25.11 -10.94 -0.06
C TRP A 96 24.90 -11.84 1.15
N GLU A 97 25.99 -12.38 1.70
CA GLU A 97 26.03 -13.13 2.98
C GLU A 97 24.92 -14.18 3.18
N GLY A 98 24.33 -14.69 2.08
CA GLY A 98 23.18 -15.60 2.12
C GLY A 98 21.80 -14.94 2.35
N TYR A 99 21.72 -13.63 2.64
CA TYR A 99 20.44 -12.94 2.83
C TYR A 99 19.62 -12.81 1.55
N ASN A 100 20.24 -12.96 0.38
CA ASN A 100 19.55 -13.05 -0.90
C ASN A 100 19.65 -14.46 -1.50
N SER A 101 19.59 -15.49 -0.65
CA SER A 101 19.53 -16.88 -1.13
C SER A 101 18.21 -17.13 -1.87
N GLU A 102 18.28 -17.91 -2.95
CA GLU A 102 17.11 -18.26 -3.78
C GLU A 102 16.32 -17.03 -4.28
N ASP A 103 15.14 -16.79 -3.70
CA ASP A 103 14.21 -15.71 -4.03
C ASP A 103 14.13 -14.66 -2.91
N ASP A 104 15.05 -14.67 -1.96
CA ASP A 104 15.13 -13.63 -0.95
C ASP A 104 15.79 -12.36 -1.51
N VAL A 105 15.33 -11.22 -1.01
CA VAL A 105 15.74 -9.90 -1.49
C VAL A 105 16.08 -9.01 -0.32
N LEU A 106 17.24 -8.35 -0.45
CA LEU A 106 17.74 -7.42 0.55
C LEU A 106 17.38 -5.99 0.18
N ILE A 107 16.94 -5.20 1.16
CA ILE A 107 16.45 -3.82 0.97
C ILE A 107 17.27 -2.84 1.81
N SER A 108 17.52 -1.66 1.25
CA SER A 108 18.04 -0.51 1.99
C SER A 108 16.98 0.13 2.88
N GLU A 109 17.34 0.46 4.11
CA GLU A 109 16.54 1.27 5.04
C GLU A 109 16.07 2.60 4.43
N ARG A 110 16.83 3.14 3.46
CA ARG A 110 16.44 4.33 2.69
C ARG A 110 15.03 4.19 2.11
N MET A 111 14.66 3.01 1.61
CA MET A 111 13.35 2.79 1.00
C MET A 111 12.19 2.89 2.00
N VAL A 112 12.44 2.54 3.26
CA VAL A 112 11.48 2.70 4.36
C VAL A 112 11.40 4.16 4.77
N TYR A 113 12.55 4.81 4.96
CA TYR A 113 12.61 6.20 5.40
C TYR A 113 12.04 7.21 4.39
N GLU A 114 12.29 7.00 3.10
CA GLU A 114 11.79 7.86 2.01
C GLU A 114 10.35 7.49 1.57
N ASP A 115 9.67 6.58 2.28
CA ASP A 115 8.29 6.15 1.97
C ASP A 115 8.10 5.65 0.51
N ILE A 116 9.15 5.04 -0.08
CA ILE A 116 9.15 4.64 -1.50
C ILE A 116 8.09 3.56 -1.76
N TYR A 117 8.06 2.52 -0.92
CA TYR A 117 7.09 1.42 -0.98
C TYR A 117 6.09 1.49 0.17
N THR A 118 5.46 2.64 0.31
CA THR A 118 4.40 2.88 1.29
C THR A 118 3.03 2.90 0.61
N SER A 119 2.06 2.20 1.19
CA SER A 119 0.67 2.17 0.72
C SER A 119 -0.32 2.58 1.82
N PHE A 120 -1.48 3.07 1.39
CA PHE A 120 -2.60 3.37 2.28
C PHE A 120 -3.72 2.34 2.08
N HIS A 121 -4.09 1.67 3.16
CA HIS A 121 -5.19 0.73 3.19
C HIS A 121 -6.34 1.30 4.02
N ILE A 122 -7.54 1.30 3.46
CA ILE A 122 -8.75 1.76 4.14
C ILE A 122 -9.55 0.53 4.55
N ARG A 123 -9.60 0.23 5.84
CA ARG A 123 -10.38 -0.88 6.38
C ARG A 123 -11.72 -0.37 6.90
N LYS A 124 -12.78 -1.13 6.58
CA LYS A 124 -14.14 -0.92 7.07
C LYS A 124 -14.36 -1.82 8.28
N TYR A 125 -14.67 -1.22 9.41
CA TYR A 125 -15.14 -1.91 10.61
C TYR A 125 -16.63 -1.65 10.78
N GLU A 126 -17.37 -2.68 11.15
CA GLU A 126 -18.83 -2.64 11.23
C GLU A 126 -19.27 -3.24 12.56
N ILE A 127 -20.21 -2.54 13.21
CA ILE A 127 -20.94 -3.07 14.35
C ILE A 127 -22.43 -2.74 14.19
N GLN A 128 -23.26 -3.72 14.52
CA GLN A 128 -24.71 -3.60 14.52
C GLN A 128 -25.23 -3.72 15.95
N THR A 129 -26.28 -2.96 16.23
CA THR A 129 -27.04 -3.09 17.48
C THR A 129 -28.22 -4.02 17.26
N HIS A 130 -28.34 -5.05 18.10
CA HIS A 130 -29.46 -5.97 18.07
C HIS A 130 -30.36 -5.80 19.30
N VAL A 131 -31.60 -6.29 19.20
CA VAL A 131 -32.46 -6.48 20.37
C VAL A 131 -32.26 -7.89 20.85
N THR A 132 -31.75 -8.04 22.07
CA THR A 132 -31.70 -9.34 22.73
C THR A 132 -33.03 -9.60 23.45
N SER A 133 -33.28 -10.86 23.81
CA SER A 133 -34.40 -11.25 24.70
C SER A 133 -34.44 -10.47 26.02
N HIS A 134 -33.29 -9.95 26.46
CA HIS A 134 -33.11 -9.26 27.74
C HIS A 134 -33.09 -7.73 27.61
N GLY A 135 -33.26 -7.20 26.40
CA GLY A 135 -33.33 -5.77 26.13
C GLY A 135 -32.50 -5.35 24.91
N PRO A 136 -32.67 -4.08 24.47
CA PRO A 136 -31.91 -3.53 23.36
C PRO A 136 -30.45 -3.25 23.74
N GLU A 137 -29.52 -3.56 22.84
CA GLU A 137 -28.13 -3.13 22.97
C GLU A 137 -28.02 -1.61 22.88
N ARG A 138 -27.20 -1.02 23.76
CA ARG A 138 -27.00 0.44 23.84
C ARG A 138 -25.60 0.82 23.44
N ILE A 139 -25.48 1.86 22.62
CA ILE A 139 -24.20 2.50 22.30
C ILE A 139 -23.99 3.62 23.31
N THR A 140 -22.84 3.61 23.99
CA THR A 140 -22.50 4.62 24.99
C THR A 140 -21.00 4.70 25.19
N ASN A 141 -20.52 5.88 25.61
CA ASN A 141 -19.14 6.08 26.05
C ASN A 141 -18.91 5.75 27.53
N LYS A 142 -19.99 5.52 28.31
CA LYS A 142 -19.91 5.17 29.73
C LYS A 142 -19.93 3.66 29.89
N ILE A 143 -18.78 3.03 29.73
CA ILE A 143 -18.64 1.59 29.90
C ILE A 143 -18.03 1.32 31.28
N PRO A 144 -18.73 0.57 32.15
CA PRO A 144 -18.16 0.21 33.45
C PRO A 144 -16.96 -0.72 33.24
N HIS A 145 -15.96 -0.63 34.12
CA HIS A 145 -14.76 -1.49 34.17
C HIS A 145 -13.65 -1.22 33.14
N LEU A 146 -13.82 -0.24 32.24
CA LEU A 146 -12.75 0.17 31.32
C LEU A 146 -11.93 1.35 31.86
N GLU A 147 -10.65 1.34 31.53
CA GLU A 147 -9.76 2.46 31.81
C GLU A 147 -10.14 3.69 30.98
N VAL A 148 -10.00 4.87 31.60
CA VAL A 148 -10.29 6.16 30.97
C VAL A 148 -9.46 6.38 29.70
N HIS A 149 -8.25 5.81 29.64
CA HIS A 149 -7.36 5.92 28.48
C HIS A 149 -7.97 5.33 27.21
N LEU A 150 -8.64 4.17 27.29
CA LEU A 150 -9.24 3.50 26.13
C LEU A 150 -10.49 4.23 25.61
N LEU A 151 -11.11 5.06 26.46
CA LEU A 151 -12.31 5.83 26.14
C LEU A 151 -12.00 7.23 25.58
N ARG A 152 -10.73 7.64 25.57
CA ARG A 152 -10.29 9.00 25.16
C ARG A 152 -10.72 9.38 23.74
N ASN A 153 -10.84 8.39 22.87
CA ASN A 153 -11.11 8.57 21.45
C ASN A 153 -12.63 8.56 21.13
N LEU A 154 -13.49 8.28 22.11
CA LEU A 154 -14.94 8.20 21.91
C LEU A 154 -15.63 9.56 22.13
N ASP A 155 -16.66 9.82 21.32
CA ASP A 155 -17.53 10.98 21.44
C ASP A 155 -18.56 10.81 22.58
N LYS A 156 -19.48 11.77 22.70
CA LYS A 156 -20.57 11.71 23.71
C LYS A 156 -21.54 10.54 23.48
N ASN A 157 -21.62 10.02 22.26
CA ASN A 157 -22.51 8.93 21.89
C ASN A 157 -21.87 7.55 22.09
N GLY A 158 -20.55 7.46 22.26
CA GLY A 158 -19.80 6.20 22.34
C GLY A 158 -19.23 5.73 21.00
N ILE A 159 -19.01 6.64 20.05
CA ILE A 159 -18.43 6.36 18.74
C ILE A 159 -17.10 7.09 18.61
N VAL A 160 -16.13 6.48 17.95
CA VAL A 160 -14.82 7.11 17.72
C VAL A 160 -14.93 8.44 16.98
N ILE A 161 -14.17 9.43 17.44
CA ILE A 161 -14.13 10.77 16.85
C ILE A 161 -13.40 10.73 15.49
N LEU A 162 -13.92 11.45 14.51
CA LEU A 162 -13.30 11.60 13.19
C LEU A 162 -11.91 12.22 13.32
N GLY A 163 -10.93 11.64 12.63
CA GLY A 163 -9.55 12.11 12.65
C GLY A 163 -8.71 11.64 13.84
N SER A 164 -9.29 10.90 14.81
CA SER A 164 -8.53 10.30 15.90
C SER A 164 -7.54 9.26 15.40
N TRP A 165 -6.37 9.22 16.06
CA TRP A 165 -5.40 8.14 15.91
C TRP A 165 -5.79 6.99 16.83
N VAL A 166 -5.90 5.80 16.26
CA VAL A 166 -6.31 4.59 16.97
C VAL A 166 -5.29 3.48 16.80
N GLU A 167 -5.03 2.77 17.89
CA GLU A 167 -4.09 1.67 17.97
C GLU A 167 -4.80 0.37 18.33
N THR A 168 -4.04 -0.72 18.39
CA THR A 168 -4.58 -2.04 18.76
C THR A 168 -5.27 -1.96 20.14
N ASP A 169 -6.40 -2.64 20.27
CA ASP A 169 -7.25 -2.67 21.46
C ASP A 169 -8.00 -1.37 21.81
N ASP A 170 -7.77 -0.26 21.07
CA ASP A 170 -8.60 0.94 21.22
C ASP A 170 -10.06 0.65 20.85
N ILE A 171 -10.98 1.28 21.59
CA ILE A 171 -12.41 1.13 21.38
C ILE A 171 -12.87 2.07 20.27
N LEU A 172 -13.43 1.48 19.21
CA LEU A 172 -14.00 2.20 18.09
C LEU A 172 -15.48 2.53 18.31
N VAL A 173 -16.22 1.61 18.93
CA VAL A 173 -17.62 1.81 19.33
C VAL A 173 -17.87 1.15 20.67
N GLY A 174 -18.31 1.96 21.62
CA GLY A 174 -18.75 1.51 22.93
C GLY A 174 -20.15 0.89 22.85
N LYS A 175 -20.25 -0.42 23.03
CA LYS A 175 -21.52 -1.16 23.02
C LYS A 175 -21.70 -1.96 24.30
N LEU A 176 -22.90 -1.82 24.88
CA LEU A 176 -23.34 -2.54 26.07
C LEU A 176 -24.51 -3.45 25.71
N THR A 177 -24.37 -4.73 26.00
CA THR A 177 -25.42 -5.73 25.86
C THR A 177 -26.00 -6.05 27.24
N PRO A 178 -27.32 -5.97 27.46
CA PRO A 178 -27.92 -6.39 28.71
C PRO A 178 -27.75 -7.90 28.90
N GLN A 179 -27.24 -8.31 30.05
CA GLN A 179 -27.06 -9.71 30.43
C GLN A 179 -27.90 -10.01 31.68
N MET A 180 -28.48 -11.21 31.75
CA MET A 180 -29.06 -11.70 33.00
C MET A 180 -27.95 -11.90 34.03
N ALA A 181 -27.97 -11.10 35.09
CA ALA A 181 -27.27 -11.38 36.32
C ALA A 181 -28.01 -12.51 37.07
N LYS A 182 -27.77 -13.78 36.71
CA LYS A 182 -28.12 -14.89 37.59
C LYS A 182 -26.92 -15.15 38.50
N GLU A 183 -27.04 -14.89 39.80
CA GLU A 183 -26.00 -15.20 40.78
C GLU A 183 -25.59 -16.69 40.77
N SER A 184 -26.46 -17.57 40.25
CA SER A 184 -26.23 -19.01 40.10
C SER A 184 -25.38 -19.42 38.89
N SER A 185 -25.07 -18.52 37.94
CA SER A 185 -24.23 -18.86 36.78
C SER A 185 -22.73 -18.63 37.01
N TYR A 186 -22.36 -18.00 38.12
CA TYR A 186 -20.97 -17.74 38.46
C TYR A 186 -20.40 -18.86 39.32
N ALA A 187 -19.13 -19.19 39.09
CA ALA A 187 -18.43 -20.16 39.89
C ALA A 187 -18.40 -19.72 41.38
N PRO A 188 -18.45 -20.65 42.35
CA PRO A 188 -18.41 -20.31 43.78
C PRO A 188 -17.25 -19.39 44.17
N GLU A 189 -16.11 -19.53 43.50
CA GLU A 189 -14.90 -18.71 43.67
C GLU A 189 -15.15 -17.25 43.28
N ASP A 190 -15.82 -17.00 42.14
CA ASP A 190 -16.20 -15.66 41.68
C ASP A 190 -17.22 -15.01 42.62
N ARG A 191 -18.13 -15.80 43.19
CA ARG A 191 -19.11 -15.32 44.18
C ARG A 191 -18.41 -14.89 45.47
N LEU A 192 -17.44 -15.67 45.94
CA LEU A 192 -16.64 -15.34 47.11
C LEU A 192 -15.79 -14.07 46.89
N LEU A 193 -15.10 -13.97 45.76
CA LEU A 193 -14.30 -12.78 45.40
C LEU A 193 -15.16 -11.52 45.37
N ARG A 194 -16.37 -11.57 44.81
CA ARG A 194 -17.30 -10.43 44.79
C ARG A 194 -17.80 -10.05 46.18
N ALA A 195 -18.08 -11.03 47.03
CA ALA A 195 -18.51 -10.78 48.40
C ALA A 195 -17.41 -10.10 49.24
N ILE A 196 -16.14 -10.49 49.04
CA ILE A 196 -14.99 -9.89 49.71
C ILE A 196 -14.71 -8.46 49.18
N LEU A 197 -14.77 -8.26 47.87
CA LEU A 197 -14.43 -6.98 47.22
C LEU A 197 -15.61 -6.00 47.12
N GLY A 198 -16.82 -6.40 47.52
CA GLY A 198 -18.03 -5.56 47.44
C GLY A 198 -18.43 -5.19 46.01
N ILE A 199 -18.02 -5.97 45.01
CA ILE A 199 -18.25 -5.66 43.60
C ILE A 199 -19.70 -6.02 43.23
N GLN A 200 -20.52 -5.00 42.96
CA GLN A 200 -21.89 -5.19 42.48
C GLN A 200 -21.90 -5.86 41.11
N VAL A 201 -22.84 -6.79 40.89
CA VAL A 201 -22.99 -7.48 39.61
C VAL A 201 -23.45 -6.49 38.54
N SER A 202 -22.61 -6.21 37.55
CA SER A 202 -23.00 -5.43 36.39
C SER A 202 -24.03 -6.22 35.56
N THR A 203 -25.22 -5.66 35.39
CA THR A 203 -26.28 -6.22 34.52
C THR A 203 -25.98 -6.02 33.02
N LEU A 204 -24.88 -5.36 32.70
CA LEU A 204 -24.46 -5.02 31.35
C LEU A 204 -23.11 -5.68 31.06
N LYS A 205 -23.04 -6.40 29.94
CA LYS A 205 -21.81 -6.95 29.39
C LYS A 205 -21.25 -6.01 28.33
N GLU A 206 -19.94 -5.79 28.39
CA GLU A 206 -19.21 -5.07 27.35
C GLU A 206 -19.14 -5.91 26.06
N THR A 207 -19.66 -5.38 24.96
CA THR A 207 -19.59 -5.98 23.62
C THR A 207 -19.09 -4.96 22.60
N CYS A 208 -18.08 -4.19 23.00
CA CYS A 208 -17.54 -3.09 22.21
C CYS A 208 -16.81 -3.56 20.95
N LEU A 209 -16.82 -2.70 19.94
CA LEU A 209 -15.97 -2.87 18.76
C LEU A 209 -14.58 -2.34 19.11
N LYS A 210 -13.60 -3.24 19.23
CA LYS A 210 -12.18 -2.90 19.41
C LYS A 210 -11.43 -3.05 18.09
N LEU A 211 -10.35 -2.29 17.93
CA LEU A 211 -9.47 -2.47 16.79
C LEU A 211 -8.69 -3.80 16.94
N PRO A 212 -8.71 -4.70 15.94
CA PRO A 212 -8.03 -5.99 16.06
C PRO A 212 -6.51 -5.83 16.10
N ILE A 213 -5.86 -6.89 16.58
CA ILE A 213 -4.40 -6.96 16.74
C ILE A 213 -3.67 -6.61 15.44
N GLY A 214 -2.67 -5.74 15.57
CA GLY A 214 -1.85 -5.26 14.45
C GLY A 214 -2.49 -4.15 13.63
N GLY A 215 -3.73 -3.76 13.95
CA GLY A 215 -4.35 -2.55 13.42
C GLY A 215 -3.78 -1.30 14.07
N ARG A 216 -3.41 -0.32 13.25
CA ARG A 216 -3.16 1.06 13.67
C ARG A 216 -3.51 2.00 12.53
N GLY A 217 -4.02 3.18 12.84
CA GLY A 217 -4.38 4.12 11.79
C GLY A 217 -5.18 5.33 12.24
N ARG A 218 -5.65 6.09 11.26
CA ARG A 218 -6.45 7.29 11.47
C ARG A 218 -7.87 7.09 10.98
N VAL A 219 -8.85 7.48 11.78
CA VAL A 219 -10.26 7.43 11.39
C VAL A 219 -10.52 8.48 10.30
N ILE A 220 -10.91 8.04 9.10
CA ILE A 220 -11.21 8.92 7.96
C ILE A 220 -12.70 9.29 7.94
N ASP A 221 -13.57 8.30 8.12
CA ASP A 221 -15.00 8.44 7.93
C ASP A 221 -15.77 7.54 8.92
N VAL A 222 -16.91 8.02 9.38
CA VAL A 222 -17.81 7.33 10.30
C VAL A 222 -19.22 7.54 9.77
N ARG A 223 -19.87 6.45 9.37
CA ARG A 223 -21.23 6.48 8.82
C ARG A 223 -22.19 5.77 9.73
N TRP A 224 -23.27 6.46 10.02
CA TRP A 224 -24.37 5.92 10.82
C TRP A 224 -25.55 5.60 9.91
N LEU A 225 -25.80 4.32 9.69
CA LEU A 225 -26.93 3.84 8.91
C LEU A 225 -28.09 3.47 9.83
N HIS A 226 -29.24 4.07 9.55
CA HIS A 226 -30.51 3.69 10.15
C HIS A 226 -31.31 2.92 9.10
N LYS A 227 -31.57 1.65 9.36
CA LYS A 227 -32.52 0.90 8.55
C LYS A 227 -33.92 1.34 8.99
N LYS A 228 -34.64 2.08 8.13
CA LYS A 228 -36.06 2.38 8.37
C LYS A 228 -36.84 1.09 8.09
N SER A 229 -37.31 0.44 9.14
CA SER A 229 -38.33 -0.61 9.09
C SER A 229 -39.57 -0.14 9.85
N ASP A 230 -40.76 -0.63 9.46
CA ASP A 230 -42.03 -0.31 10.12
C ASP A 230 -42.17 -0.95 11.53
N SER A 231 -41.15 -1.66 12.01
CA SER A 231 -41.07 -2.19 13.37
C SER A 231 -40.63 -1.13 14.38
N SER A 232 -41.06 -1.29 15.64
CA SER A 232 -40.76 -0.38 16.76
C SER A 232 -39.26 -0.24 17.10
N TYR A 233 -38.39 -1.06 16.52
CA TYR A 233 -36.95 -1.00 16.72
C TYR A 233 -36.18 -1.07 15.40
N ASN A 234 -35.45 0.00 15.10
CA ASN A 234 -34.60 0.11 13.93
C ASN A 234 -33.15 -0.23 14.31
N PRO A 235 -32.57 -1.34 13.80
CA PRO A 235 -31.18 -1.68 14.07
C PRO A 235 -30.28 -0.57 13.51
N LYS A 236 -29.33 -0.13 14.34
CA LYS A 236 -28.31 0.84 13.97
C LYS A 236 -27.08 0.08 13.51
N THR A 237 -26.63 0.37 12.30
CA THR A 237 -25.36 -0.12 11.78
C THR A 237 -24.39 1.05 11.73
N ILE A 238 -23.25 0.90 12.40
CA ILE A 238 -22.18 1.89 12.40
C ILE A 238 -21.04 1.34 11.55
N HIS A 239 -20.64 2.10 10.54
CA HIS A 239 -19.45 1.84 9.74
C HIS A 239 -18.37 2.83 10.11
N ILE A 240 -17.18 2.33 10.39
CA ILE A 240 -15.99 3.13 10.68
C ILE A 240 -14.92 2.77 9.66
N TYR A 241 -14.38 3.79 9.00
CA TYR A 241 -13.32 3.65 8.01
C TYR A 241 -12.01 4.16 8.59
N ILE A 242 -11.01 3.29 8.65
CA ILE A 242 -9.69 3.59 9.21
C ILE A 242 -8.65 3.50 8.10
N SER A 243 -7.89 4.58 7.91
CA SER A 243 -6.70 4.59 7.06
C SER A 243 -5.53 4.00 7.81
N GLN A 244 -4.89 3.00 7.24
CA GLN A 244 -3.69 2.37 7.77
C GLN A 244 -2.55 2.65 6.79
N LYS A 245 -1.51 3.33 7.27
CA LYS A 245 -0.24 3.49 6.54
C LYS A 245 0.53 2.18 6.68
N ARG A 246 0.84 1.53 5.56
CA ARG A 246 1.66 0.32 5.50
C ARG A 246 2.96 0.64 4.78
N GLU A 247 4.04 0.64 5.55
CA GLU A 247 5.41 0.70 5.03
C GLU A 247 5.88 -0.73 4.70
N ILE A 248 6.84 -0.84 3.79
CA ILE A 248 7.49 -2.11 3.44
C ILE A 248 8.23 -2.70 4.65
N LYS A 249 8.04 -4.00 4.89
CA LYS A 249 8.63 -4.73 6.01
C LYS A 249 9.24 -6.05 5.57
N VAL A 250 10.08 -6.62 6.42
CA VAL A 250 10.56 -7.99 6.28
C VAL A 250 9.36 -8.94 6.17
N GLY A 251 9.40 -9.86 5.21
CA GLY A 251 8.31 -10.76 4.86
C GLY A 251 7.36 -10.24 3.78
N ASP A 252 7.41 -8.96 3.42
CA ASP A 252 6.64 -8.46 2.27
C ASP A 252 7.24 -8.98 0.96
N LYS A 253 6.40 -9.12 -0.07
CA LYS A 253 6.80 -9.63 -1.39
C LYS A 253 6.94 -8.50 -2.40
N VAL A 254 8.02 -8.52 -3.15
CA VAL A 254 8.33 -7.61 -4.24
C VAL A 254 8.46 -8.40 -5.54
N ALA A 255 8.02 -7.81 -6.66
CA ALA A 255 8.15 -8.45 -7.97
C ALA A 255 8.35 -7.44 -9.11
N GLY A 256 9.24 -7.76 -10.05
CA GLY A 256 9.40 -7.02 -11.30
C GLY A 256 8.57 -7.59 -12.44
N ARG A 257 8.50 -6.83 -13.54
CA ARG A 257 7.69 -7.20 -14.72
C ARG A 257 8.22 -8.39 -15.51
N ASN A 258 9.51 -8.68 -15.37
CA ASN A 258 10.18 -9.82 -15.99
C ASN A 258 10.01 -11.14 -15.19
N GLY A 259 9.08 -11.14 -14.22
CA GLY A 259 8.74 -12.33 -13.44
C GLY A 259 9.69 -12.64 -12.28
N ASN A 260 10.72 -11.82 -12.07
CA ASN A 260 11.55 -11.86 -10.87
C ASN A 260 10.69 -11.49 -9.66
N LYS A 261 10.73 -12.32 -8.63
CA LYS A 261 9.94 -12.18 -7.42
C LYS A 261 10.87 -12.44 -6.25
N GLY A 262 10.61 -11.77 -5.14
CA GLY A 262 11.27 -12.12 -3.92
C GLY A 262 10.63 -11.60 -2.67
N ILE A 263 11.00 -12.21 -1.56
CA ILE A 263 10.54 -11.83 -0.22
C ILE A 263 11.62 -10.98 0.42
N VAL A 264 11.23 -9.90 1.08
CA VAL A 264 12.17 -9.05 1.81
C VAL A 264 12.69 -9.82 3.01
N SER A 265 13.96 -10.24 2.97
CA SER A 265 14.59 -11.03 4.03
C SER A 265 15.19 -10.15 5.12
N LYS A 266 15.83 -9.04 4.73
CA LYS A 266 16.49 -8.11 5.63
C LYS A 266 16.45 -6.68 5.09
N ILE A 267 16.31 -5.74 6.02
CA ILE A 267 16.45 -4.31 5.77
C ILE A 267 17.80 -3.89 6.38
N LEU A 268 18.75 -3.48 5.54
CA LEU A 268 20.08 -3.02 5.97
C LEU A 268 20.15 -1.51 6.11
N SER A 269 20.99 -1.05 7.04
CA SER A 269 21.34 0.35 7.19
C SER A 269 22.01 0.89 5.92
N ARG A 270 21.82 2.17 5.61
CA ARG A 270 22.39 2.78 4.38
C ARG A 270 23.90 2.70 4.28
N GLN A 271 24.59 2.72 5.42
CA GLN A 271 26.05 2.64 5.53
C GLN A 271 26.59 1.23 5.25
N ASP A 272 25.76 0.21 5.45
CA ASP A 272 26.15 -1.20 5.25
C ASP A 272 25.86 -1.64 3.81
N MET A 273 25.05 -0.87 3.06
CA MET A 273 24.75 -1.14 1.65
C MET A 273 25.96 -0.84 0.77
N TYR A 274 26.16 -1.62 -0.29
CA TYR A 274 27.09 -1.22 -1.34
C TYR A 274 26.68 0.11 -1.95
N TYR A 275 27.68 0.89 -2.28
CA TYR A 275 27.56 2.20 -2.88
C TYR A 275 28.24 2.23 -4.22
N LEU A 276 27.78 3.16 -5.05
CA LEU A 276 28.36 3.44 -6.35
C LEU A 276 29.63 4.27 -6.20
N GLN A 277 30.39 4.43 -7.28
CA GLN A 277 31.54 5.34 -7.28
C GLN A 277 31.16 6.80 -6.97
N ASP A 278 29.90 7.20 -7.20
CA ASP A 278 29.38 8.51 -6.82
C ASP A 278 28.91 8.60 -5.35
N GLY A 279 29.12 7.54 -4.56
CA GLY A 279 28.79 7.46 -3.13
C GLY A 279 27.31 7.13 -2.84
N ARG A 280 26.44 7.00 -3.85
CA ARG A 280 25.04 6.67 -3.61
C ARG A 280 24.89 5.19 -3.24
N PRO A 281 24.14 4.85 -2.17
CA PRO A 281 23.87 3.46 -1.82
C PRO A 281 22.86 2.83 -2.79
N VAL A 282 22.98 1.53 -3.00
CA VAL A 282 21.97 0.72 -3.71
C VAL A 282 20.71 0.61 -2.86
N ASP A 283 19.53 0.55 -3.50
CA ASP A 283 18.25 0.46 -2.80
C ASP A 283 17.81 -1.00 -2.57
N MET A 284 18.14 -1.93 -3.48
CA MET A 284 17.80 -3.35 -3.34
C MET A 284 18.83 -4.29 -3.99
N VAL A 285 19.02 -5.49 -3.43
CA VAL A 285 19.99 -6.47 -3.94
C VAL A 285 19.29 -7.81 -4.27
N PHE A 286 19.46 -8.27 -5.50
CA PHE A 286 18.99 -9.58 -5.98
C PHE A 286 20.13 -10.57 -6.13
N ASN A 287 19.77 -11.86 -6.09
CA ASN A 287 20.68 -12.93 -6.43
C ASN A 287 20.90 -13.02 -7.95
N PRO A 288 22.15 -12.96 -8.45
CA PRO A 288 22.43 -13.13 -9.87
C PRO A 288 22.05 -14.52 -10.39
N LEU A 289 22.08 -15.57 -9.55
CA LEU A 289 21.78 -16.95 -9.95
C LEU A 289 20.33 -17.15 -10.41
N GLY A 290 19.42 -16.26 -9.98
CA GLY A 290 18.02 -16.29 -10.36
C GLY A 290 17.75 -15.92 -11.82
N VAL A 291 18.72 -15.31 -12.52
CA VAL A 291 18.55 -14.84 -13.90
C VAL A 291 18.85 -15.92 -14.94
N PRO A 292 20.03 -16.59 -14.94
CA PRO A 292 20.33 -17.62 -15.93
C PRO A 292 19.38 -18.82 -15.84
N SER A 293 19.02 -19.21 -14.62
CA SER A 293 18.12 -20.33 -14.35
C SER A 293 16.69 -20.11 -14.89
N ARG A 294 16.21 -18.86 -14.93
CA ARG A 294 14.86 -18.49 -15.39
C ARG A 294 14.83 -17.94 -16.81
N MET A 295 15.99 -17.75 -17.43
CA MET A 295 16.15 -17.22 -18.78
C MET A 295 15.44 -15.87 -19.02
N ASN A 296 15.31 -15.04 -17.98
CA ASN A 296 14.66 -13.72 -18.04
C ASN A 296 15.69 -12.60 -18.16
N VAL A 297 16.47 -12.63 -19.24
CA VAL A 297 17.56 -11.66 -19.54
C VAL A 297 17.04 -10.23 -19.68
N GLY A 298 15.76 -10.04 -20.05
CA GLY A 298 15.13 -8.73 -20.19
C GLY A 298 15.24 -7.84 -18.95
N GLN A 299 15.30 -8.41 -17.74
CA GLN A 299 15.50 -7.62 -16.52
C GLN A 299 16.89 -6.98 -16.46
N ILE A 300 17.92 -7.62 -17.03
CA ILE A 300 19.28 -7.08 -17.08
C ILE A 300 19.33 -5.93 -18.08
N LEU A 301 18.74 -6.11 -19.26
CA LEU A 301 18.67 -5.06 -20.28
C LEU A 301 17.89 -3.84 -19.80
N GLU A 302 16.75 -4.06 -19.13
CA GLU A 302 15.97 -3.01 -18.48
C GLU A 302 16.81 -2.25 -17.45
N CYS A 303 17.59 -2.98 -16.66
CA CYS A 303 18.43 -2.39 -15.63
C CYS A 303 19.58 -1.56 -16.19
N SER A 304 20.22 -2.04 -17.24
CA SER A 304 21.27 -1.33 -17.95
C SER A 304 20.74 -0.07 -18.63
N LEU A 305 19.59 -0.16 -19.31
CA LEU A 305 18.97 1.01 -19.93
C LEU A 305 18.48 2.03 -18.90
N GLY A 306 17.91 1.54 -17.79
CA GLY A 306 17.50 2.41 -16.70
C GLY A 306 18.69 3.16 -16.10
N LEU A 307 19.87 2.51 -16.01
CA LEU A 307 21.12 3.14 -15.59
C LEU A 307 21.47 4.32 -16.51
N ALA A 308 21.51 4.08 -17.82
CA ALA A 308 21.76 5.14 -18.80
C ALA A 308 20.73 6.28 -18.65
N GLY A 309 19.44 5.94 -18.52
CA GLY A 309 18.35 6.90 -18.33
C GLY A 309 18.46 7.73 -17.05
N SER A 310 18.94 7.14 -15.95
CA SER A 310 19.18 7.90 -14.71
C SER A 310 20.37 8.86 -14.83
N MET A 311 21.36 8.56 -15.67
CA MET A 311 22.52 9.44 -15.91
C MET A 311 22.15 10.58 -16.86
N LEU A 312 21.42 10.26 -17.92
CA LEU A 312 20.99 11.17 -18.98
C LEU A 312 19.70 11.93 -18.63
N ASN A 313 19.06 11.61 -17.51
CA ASN A 313 17.73 12.09 -17.11
C ASN A 313 16.66 11.87 -18.19
N ARG A 314 16.65 10.66 -18.78
CA ARG A 314 15.75 10.25 -19.87
C ARG A 314 14.82 9.12 -19.43
N HIS A 315 13.67 9.02 -20.09
CA HIS A 315 12.75 7.91 -19.96
C HIS A 315 12.54 7.27 -21.32
N TYR A 316 12.76 5.95 -21.37
CA TYR A 316 12.61 5.17 -22.60
C TYR A 316 11.25 4.47 -22.62
N ARG A 317 10.70 4.35 -23.82
CA ARG A 317 9.53 3.53 -24.14
C ARG A 317 9.96 2.56 -25.24
N ILE A 318 9.97 1.27 -24.93
CA ILE A 318 10.33 0.21 -25.86
C ILE A 318 9.06 -0.51 -26.29
N THR A 319 8.93 -0.76 -27.59
CA THR A 319 7.86 -1.61 -28.13
C THR A 319 8.19 -3.07 -27.92
N PRO A 320 7.24 -3.92 -27.50
CA PRO A 320 7.47 -5.36 -27.44
C PRO A 320 7.89 -5.92 -28.80
N PHE A 321 8.78 -6.91 -28.79
CA PHE A 321 9.30 -7.58 -30.00
C PHE A 321 9.98 -6.61 -30.98
N ASP A 322 10.82 -5.72 -30.45
CA ASP A 322 11.72 -4.83 -31.21
C ASP A 322 12.66 -5.60 -32.15
N GLU A 323 13.14 -6.77 -31.73
CA GLU A 323 13.98 -7.66 -32.55
C GLU A 323 13.30 -8.24 -33.81
N ARG A 324 12.02 -7.89 -34.06
CA ARG A 324 11.33 -8.26 -35.31
C ARG A 324 12.03 -7.68 -36.55
N TYR A 325 12.65 -6.52 -36.41
CA TYR A 325 13.25 -5.79 -37.54
C TYR A 325 14.76 -6.00 -37.63
N GLU A 326 15.44 -6.13 -36.49
CA GLU A 326 16.89 -6.26 -36.43
C GLU A 326 17.31 -7.18 -35.28
N GLN A 327 18.32 -8.03 -35.54
CA GLN A 327 18.85 -8.93 -34.53
C GLN A 327 19.62 -8.17 -33.43
N GLU A 328 19.38 -8.55 -32.17
CA GLU A 328 19.96 -7.92 -30.97
C GLU A 328 19.69 -6.40 -30.86
N ASP A 329 18.58 -5.90 -31.41
CA ASP A 329 18.25 -4.47 -31.42
C ASP A 329 18.19 -3.88 -30.00
N SER A 330 17.55 -4.58 -29.07
CA SER A 330 17.54 -4.26 -27.63
C SER A 330 18.94 -4.04 -27.06
N ARG A 331 19.89 -4.92 -27.39
CA ARG A 331 21.27 -4.83 -26.89
C ARG A 331 22.00 -3.65 -27.50
N LYS A 332 21.84 -3.42 -28.80
CA LYS A 332 22.43 -2.29 -29.53
C LYS A 332 21.99 -0.97 -28.91
N LEU A 333 20.69 -0.81 -28.70
CA LEU A 333 20.10 0.37 -28.04
C LEU A 333 20.66 0.58 -26.63
N VAL A 334 20.69 -0.47 -25.81
CA VAL A 334 21.19 -0.37 -24.43
C VAL A 334 22.66 0.05 -24.42
N PHE A 335 23.49 -0.56 -25.26
CA PHE A 335 24.93 -0.28 -25.31
C PHE A 335 25.22 1.11 -25.87
N SER A 336 24.47 1.58 -26.87
CA SER A 336 24.62 2.94 -27.40
C SER A 336 24.27 3.98 -26.34
N GLU A 337 23.17 3.81 -25.61
CA GLU A 337 22.75 4.75 -24.56
C GLU A 337 23.71 4.74 -23.36
N LEU A 338 24.24 3.58 -22.98
CA LEU A 338 25.28 3.49 -21.95
C LEU A 338 26.57 4.18 -22.36
N TYR A 339 26.96 4.03 -23.63
CA TYR A 339 28.13 4.72 -24.17
C TYR A 339 27.94 6.24 -24.22
N GLU A 340 26.75 6.72 -24.61
CA GLU A 340 26.40 8.14 -24.52
C GLU A 340 26.43 8.65 -23.07
N ALA A 341 25.85 7.90 -22.12
CA ALA A 341 25.87 8.24 -20.71
C ALA A 341 27.29 8.31 -20.13
N SER A 342 28.16 7.38 -20.52
CA SER A 342 29.58 7.37 -20.14
C SER A 342 30.29 8.64 -20.62
N LYS A 343 30.05 9.05 -21.88
CA LYS A 343 30.61 10.29 -22.44
C LYS A 343 30.09 11.55 -21.75
N GLU A 344 28.78 11.67 -21.59
CA GLU A 344 28.16 12.90 -21.07
C GLU A 344 28.51 13.14 -19.60
N THR A 345 28.57 12.06 -18.81
CA THR A 345 28.90 12.16 -17.38
C THR A 345 30.39 12.07 -17.07
N SER A 346 31.25 11.87 -18.08
CA SER A 346 32.70 11.65 -17.93
C SER A 346 33.05 10.51 -16.96
N ASN A 347 32.19 9.50 -16.86
CA ASN A 347 32.34 8.36 -15.96
C ASN A 347 32.64 7.10 -16.77
N PRO A 348 33.91 6.67 -16.87
CA PRO A 348 34.30 5.55 -17.74
C PRO A 348 33.67 4.21 -17.32
N TRP A 349 33.42 4.03 -16.03
CA TRP A 349 32.86 2.80 -15.45
C TRP A 349 31.40 2.51 -15.82
N ILE A 350 30.69 3.47 -16.43
CA ILE A 350 29.29 3.26 -16.88
C ILE A 350 29.24 2.30 -18.08
N PHE A 351 30.26 2.35 -18.95
CA PHE A 351 30.32 1.53 -20.14
C PHE A 351 31.77 1.26 -20.53
N GLU A 352 32.19 0.00 -20.42
CA GLU A 352 33.49 -0.47 -20.91
C GLU A 352 33.29 -1.30 -22.20
N PRO A 353 33.83 -0.85 -23.35
CA PRO A 353 33.58 -1.50 -24.65
C PRO A 353 34.16 -2.91 -24.78
N ASP A 354 35.17 -3.27 -23.96
CA ASP A 354 35.85 -4.58 -24.04
C ASP A 354 35.10 -5.71 -23.31
N GLY A 355 33.91 -5.45 -22.75
CA GLY A 355 33.18 -6.46 -21.97
C GLY A 355 33.93 -6.92 -20.72
N GLY A 356 34.92 -6.14 -20.29
CA GLY A 356 35.69 -6.38 -19.08
C GLY A 356 34.77 -6.34 -17.87
N ILE A 357 34.56 -7.51 -17.27
CA ILE A 357 34.21 -7.58 -15.86
C ILE A 357 35.26 -6.74 -15.13
N LEU A 358 34.82 -5.71 -14.41
CA LEU A 358 35.66 -4.86 -13.56
C LEU A 358 36.63 -5.75 -12.78
N LYS A 359 37.93 -5.74 -13.12
CA LYS A 359 38.91 -6.51 -12.34
C LYS A 359 39.18 -5.77 -11.03
N PRO A 360 38.88 -6.38 -9.86
CA PRO A 360 39.01 -5.68 -8.59
C PRO A 360 40.47 -5.66 -8.15
N VAL A 361 40.99 -4.48 -7.81
CA VAL A 361 42.18 -4.39 -6.95
C VAL A 361 41.77 -4.08 -5.51
N ASP A 362 40.72 -3.30 -5.23
CA ASP A 362 40.35 -2.97 -3.83
C ASP A 362 38.86 -2.64 -3.54
N ALA A 363 37.88 -3.07 -4.37
CA ALA A 363 36.46 -2.95 -4.02
C ALA A 363 35.60 -4.04 -4.68
N PRO A 364 34.60 -4.62 -3.98
CA PRO A 364 33.73 -5.63 -4.58
C PRO A 364 32.97 -5.01 -5.75
N GLU A 365 32.98 -5.73 -6.87
CA GLU A 365 32.30 -5.40 -8.12
C GLU A 365 30.84 -5.00 -7.86
N SER A 366 30.56 -3.70 -7.84
CA SER A 366 29.20 -3.18 -7.69
C SER A 366 28.58 -3.08 -9.08
N PHE A 367 27.93 -4.16 -9.51
CA PHE A 367 27.08 -4.14 -10.70
C PHE A 367 25.91 -3.18 -10.46
N ARG A 368 25.86 -2.07 -11.20
CA ARG A 368 24.65 -1.23 -11.27
C ARG A 368 23.61 -1.91 -12.13
N LEU A 369 22.49 -2.24 -11.50
CA LEU A 369 21.26 -2.57 -12.18
C LEU A 369 20.18 -1.57 -11.80
N LEU A 370 19.49 -0.95 -12.75
CA LEU A 370 18.39 -0.05 -12.42
C LEU A 370 17.06 -0.81 -12.53
N VAL A 371 16.57 -1.42 -11.44
CA VAL A 371 15.25 -2.07 -11.51
C VAL A 371 14.18 -1.00 -11.64
N ARG A 372 13.68 -0.90 -12.86
CA ARG A 372 12.45 -0.20 -13.18
C ARG A 372 11.33 -1.22 -12.96
N GLU A 373 10.48 -0.94 -11.98
CA GLU A 373 9.45 -1.84 -11.44
C GLU A 373 9.98 -2.95 -10.53
N LEU A 374 9.93 -2.68 -9.23
CA LEU A 374 9.26 -3.63 -8.36
C LEU A 374 7.88 -3.08 -8.08
N ARG A 375 6.88 -3.79 -8.55
CA ARG A 375 5.63 -3.79 -7.84
C ARG A 375 5.97 -4.38 -6.46
N SER A 376 5.84 -3.57 -5.41
CA SER A 376 5.07 -4.04 -4.27
C SER A 376 3.62 -4.20 -4.76
N LEU A 377 3.41 -5.19 -5.63
CA LEU A 377 2.22 -5.98 -5.53
C LEU A 377 2.56 -6.95 -4.40
N ALA A 378 2.50 -6.43 -3.18
CA ALA A 378 1.53 -7.00 -2.29
C ALA A 378 0.16 -6.97 -3.01
N LEU A 379 0.00 -7.88 -3.99
CA LEU A 379 -1.13 -8.75 -3.92
C LEU A 379 -1.12 -9.18 -2.45
N GLU A 380 -2.03 -8.64 -1.65
CA GLU A 380 -2.67 -9.45 -0.63
C GLU A 380 -3.20 -10.69 -1.39
N LEU A 381 -2.30 -11.61 -1.76
CA LEU A 381 -2.58 -13.01 -1.59
C LEU A 381 -2.80 -13.05 -0.09
N ASN A 382 -4.07 -13.09 0.30
CA ASN A 382 -4.47 -13.32 1.66
C ASN A 382 -3.70 -14.57 2.10
N HIS A 383 -2.59 -14.36 2.80
CA HIS A 383 -1.94 -15.41 3.54
C HIS A 383 -2.91 -15.73 4.66
N PHE A 384 -3.88 -16.59 4.36
CA PHE A 384 -4.45 -17.44 5.38
C PHE A 384 -3.25 -18.19 5.95
N LEU A 385 -2.83 -17.80 7.15
CA LEU A 385 -2.10 -18.69 8.03
C LEU A 385 -3.07 -19.84 8.30
N VAL A 386 -2.99 -20.88 7.46
CA VAL A 386 -3.65 -22.15 7.71
C VAL A 386 -2.97 -22.72 8.95
N PHE A 387 -3.68 -22.75 10.07
CA PHE A 387 -3.16 -23.35 11.28
C PHE A 387 -3.26 -24.87 11.12
N GLU A 388 -2.32 -25.60 11.73
CA GLU A 388 -2.31 -27.09 11.74
C GLU A 388 -3.65 -27.71 12.18
N LYS A 389 -4.48 -26.96 12.92
CA LYS A 389 -5.82 -27.36 13.35
C LYS A 389 -6.85 -27.50 12.20
N ASP A 390 -6.59 -26.90 11.04
CA ASP A 390 -7.49 -26.95 9.88
C ASP A 390 -7.36 -28.27 9.08
N PHE A 391 -6.34 -29.09 9.37
CA PHE A 391 -6.17 -30.43 8.80
C PHE A 391 -6.71 -31.53 9.73
N GLN A 392 -8.03 -31.57 9.93
CA GLN A 392 -8.68 -32.82 10.35
C GLN A 392 -8.96 -33.68 9.12
N ILE A 393 -7.94 -34.41 8.67
CA ILE A 393 -8.12 -35.48 7.68
C ILE A 393 -8.86 -36.64 8.39
N GLN A 394 -10.18 -36.73 8.21
CA GLN A 394 -10.91 -37.95 8.54
C GLN A 394 -10.55 -39.01 7.49
N ARG A 395 -9.64 -39.92 7.85
CA ARG A 395 -9.45 -41.17 7.11
C ARG A 395 -10.73 -42.00 7.23
N LYS A 396 -11.48 -42.12 6.14
CA LYS A 396 -12.42 -43.24 5.96
C LYS A 396 -11.59 -44.44 5.49
N GLU A 397 -11.53 -45.46 6.32
CA GLU A 397 -11.12 -46.80 5.89
C GLU A 397 -12.16 -47.32 4.89
N VAL A 398 -11.66 -47.85 3.77
CA VAL A 398 -12.45 -48.62 2.78
C VAL A 398 -12.35 -50.08 3.14
#